data_AF-A0A7G8H8C5-F1
#
_entry.id   AF-A0A7G8H8C5-F1
#
_cell.length_a   1.000
_cell.length_b   1.000
_cell.length_c   1.000
_cell.angle_alpha   90.00
_cell.angle_beta   90.00
_cell.angle_gamma   90.00
#
_symmetry.space_group_name_H-M   'P 1'
#
loop_
_entity.id
_entity.type
_entity.pdbx_description
1 polymer ?
#
loop_
_entity_poly.entity_id
_entity_poly.type
_entity_poly.pdbx_seq_one_letter_code
_entity_poly.pdbx_strand_id
1 'polypeptide(L)' 'MAFDELDRTTRYIRDAKSRALEVLNETCPKLTALEKAMWVKLKRGERPCKQSNG' A
#
# COMPACT_ATOMS: atom_id res chain seq x y z
N MET A 1 8.84 3.53 -35.02
CA MET A 1 9.11 4.11 -33.69
C MET A 1 7.85 4.78 -33.19
N ALA A 2 7.25 4.25 -32.14
CA ALA A 2 6.37 4.98 -31.23
C ALA A 2 6.26 4.10 -29.99
N PHE A 3 7.17 4.29 -29.04
CA PHE A 3 6.95 3.75 -27.70
C PHE A 3 5.64 4.38 -27.24
N ASP A 4 4.62 3.56 -27.01
CA ASP A 4 3.35 3.97 -26.42
C ASP A 4 3.66 4.94 -25.30
N GLU A 5 3.37 6.22 -25.55
CA GLU A 5 3.67 7.28 -24.63
C GLU A 5 2.66 7.12 -23.50
N LEU A 6 3.02 6.28 -22.52
CA LEU A 6 2.13 5.84 -21.47
C LEU A 6 1.50 7.09 -20.85
N ASP A 7 0.17 7.19 -20.91
CA ASP A 7 -0.54 8.42 -20.52
C ASP A 7 -0.05 8.89 -19.13
N ARG A 8 0.03 10.21 -18.95
CA ARG A 8 0.62 10.83 -17.76
C ARG A 8 -0.01 10.29 -16.47
N THR A 9 -1.32 10.01 -16.50
CA THR A 9 -2.02 9.39 -15.37
C THR A 9 -1.57 7.95 -15.12
N THR A 10 -1.41 7.15 -16.17
CA THR A 10 -0.92 5.77 -16.08
C THR A 10 0.51 5.71 -15.51
N ARG A 11 1.38 6.65 -15.90
CA ARG A 11 2.75 6.75 -15.33
C ARG A 11 2.68 7.07 -13.85
N TYR A 12 1.89 8.07 -13.48
CA TYR A 12 1.69 8.44 -12.08
C TYR A 12 1.20 7.26 -11.23
N ILE A 13 0.21 6.51 -11.73
CA ILE A 13 -0.32 5.33 -11.03
C ILE A 13 0.75 4.25 -10.90
N ARG A 14 1.52 3.99 -11.96
CA ARG A 14 2.61 3.00 -11.94
C ARG A 14 3.68 3.37 -10.92
N ASP A 15 4.12 4.62 -10.90
CA ASP A 15 5.16 5.10 -9.99
C ASP A 15 4.66 5.14 -8.54
N ALA A 16 3.38 5.45 -8.32
CA ALA A 16 2.78 5.36 -6.99
C ALA A 16 2.73 3.90 -6.49
N LYS A 17 2.40 2.95 -7.38
CA LYS A 17 2.41 1.52 -7.05
C LYS A 17 3.81 1.03 -6.73
N SER A 18 4.85 1.45 -7.47
CA SER A 18 6.22 1.03 -7.19
C SER A 18 6.71 1.56 -5.84
N ARG A 19 6.48 2.84 -5.53
CA ARG A 19 6.82 3.42 -4.22
C ARG A 19 6.12 2.71 -3.06
N ALA A 20 4.84 2.39 -3.22
CA ALA A 20 4.11 1.64 -2.20
C ALA A 20 4.64 0.22 -2.00
N LEU A 21 5.07 -0.44 -3.09
CA LEU A 21 5.64 -1.79 -3.06
C LEU A 21 7.03 -1.79 -2.40
N GLU A 22 7.84 -0.76 -2.63
CA GLU A 22 9.13 -0.57 -1.95
C GLU A 22 8.92 -0.45 -0.44
N VAL A 23 8.03 0.45 0.01
CA VAL A 23 7.72 0.63 1.44
C VAL A 23 7.18 -0.65 2.08
N LEU A 24 6.33 -1.40 1.37
CA LEU A 24 5.77 -2.66 1.89
C LEU A 24 6.83 -3.75 2.07
N ASN A 25 7.86 -3.77 1.21
CA ASN A 25 8.93 -4.77 1.21
C ASN A 25 10.22 -4.29 1.91
N GLU A 26 10.19 -3.14 2.59
CA GLU A 26 11.27 -2.74 3.48
C GLU A 26 11.50 -3.84 4.53
N THR A 27 12.75 -4.26 4.71
CA THR A 27 13.11 -5.35 5.64
C THR A 27 12.91 -4.96 7.12
N CYS A 28 12.89 -3.66 7.41
CA CYS A 28 12.64 -3.10 8.74
C CYS A 28 11.91 -1.75 8.60
N PRO A 29 10.61 -1.74 8.28
CA PRO A 29 9.87 -0.50 8.14
C PRO A 29 9.83 0.19 9.51
N LYS A 30 10.17 1.47 9.55
CA LYS A 30 10.08 2.30 10.77
C LYS A 30 8.62 2.62 11.05
N LEU A 31 7.84 1.60 11.38
CA LEU A 31 6.44 1.73 11.72
C LEU A 31 6.32 2.49 13.04
N THR A 32 5.47 3.51 13.02
CA THR A 32 4.97 4.16 14.23
C THR A 32 4.25 3.16 15.12
N ALA A 33 4.09 3.48 16.41
CA ALA A 33 3.39 2.60 17.35
C ALA A 33 1.97 2.23 16.88
N LEU A 34 1.28 3.16 16.21
CA LEU A 34 -0.04 2.95 15.63
C LEU A 34 -0.01 1.93 14.48
N GLU A 35 0.95 2.08 13.55
CA GLU A 35 1.10 1.19 12.40
C GLU A 35 1.51 -0.22 12.82
N LYS A 36 2.37 -0.35 13.85
CA LYS A 36 2.70 -1.65 14.45
C LYS A 36 1.47 -2.34 15.03
N ALA A 37 0.65 -1.60 15.77
CA ALA A 37 -0.59 -2.13 16.34
C ALA A 37 -1.57 -2.56 15.24
N MET A 38 -1.69 -1.78 14.17
CA MET A 38 -2.53 -2.12 13.02
C MET A 38 -2.01 -3.36 12.26
N TRP A 39 -0.69 -3.46 12.06
CA TRP A 39 -0.05 -4.62 11.44
C TRP A 39 -0.31 -5.91 12.23
N VAL A 40 -0.20 -5.86 13.56
CA VAL A 40 -0.51 -7.01 14.44
C VAL A 40 -1.98 -7.42 14.33
N LYS A 41 -2.91 -6.46 14.30
CA LYS A 41 -4.35 -6.73 14.11
C LYS A 41 -4.62 -7.40 12.76
N LEU A 42 -4.02 -6.87 11.68
CA LEU A 42 -4.14 -7.46 10.35
C LEU A 42 -3.57 -8.89 10.29
N LYS A 43 -2.41 -9.15 10.91
CA LYS A 43 -1.81 -10.50 11.01
C LYS A 43 -2.69 -11.48 11.81
N ARG A 44 -3.49 -10.99 12.76
CA ARG A 44 -4.46 -11.78 13.52
C ARG A 44 -5.79 -12.00 12.78
N GLY A 45 -5.94 -11.45 11.57
CA GLY A 45 -7.19 -11.54 10.81
C GLY A 45 -8.29 -10.59 11.31
N GLU A 46 -7.97 -9.68 12.24
CA GLU A 46 -8.88 -8.66 12.71
C GLU A 46 -9.01 -7.58 11.63
N ARG A 47 -10.23 -7.37 11.12
CA ARG A 47 -10.50 -6.27 10.20
C ARG A 47 -10.61 -4.96 11.00
N PRO A 48 -9.80 -3.93 10.70
CA PRO A 48 -9.82 -2.67 11.45
C PRO A 48 -11.10 -1.84 11.19
N CYS A 49 -11.93 -2.25 10.24
CA CYS A 49 -13.19 -1.59 9.89
C CYS A 49 -14.36 -2.48 10.36
N LYS A 50 -15.33 -1.90 11.09
CA LYS A 50 -16.64 -2.54 11.27
C LYS A 50 -17.24 -2.79 9.88
N GLN A 51 -17.70 -4.01 9.63
CA GLN A 51 -18.63 -4.25 8.53
C GLN A 51 -19.90 -3.49 8.87
N SER A 52 -20.17 -2.41 8.16
CA SER A 52 -21.50 -1.81 8.14
C SER A 52 -22.39 -2.77 7.35
N ASN A 53 -22.96 -3.75 8.03
CA ASN A 53 -24.09 -4.50 7.48
C ASN A 53 -25.26 -3.52 7.50
N GLY A 54 -25.54 -2.93 6.35
CA GLY A 54 -26.78 -2.18 6.10
C GLY A 54 -27.98 -3.10 5.99
#